data_AF-Q0CY87-F1
#
_entry.id   AF-Q0CY87-F1
#
_cell.length_a   1.000
_cell.length_b   1.000
_cell.length_c   1.000
_cell.angle_alpha   90.00
_cell.angle_beta   90.00
_cell.angle_gamma   90.00
#
_symmetry.space_group_name_H-M   'P 1'
#
loop_
_entity.id
_entity.type
_entity.pdbx_description
1 polymer ?
#
loop_
_entity_poly.entity_id
_entity_poly.type
_entity_poly.pdbx_seq_one_letter_code
_entity_poly.pdbx_strand_id
1 'polypeptide(L)'
;MVTDECIPSLLEEATRHYRIFADYGTDFIWRHPDDVRSDEDSHVDSDEVLSTYPSSVRELYDAWVDTYTDNFRRRCEETQNYSATVFSTITEEVAWNVAGYLLAWRITMSPQIGSLEYTAGNAKYLLCRGEETAVTTLFLKDQVELLAKKEPIE
;
A
#
# COMPACT_ATOMS: atom_id res chain seq x y z
N MET A 1 -40.69 10.86 -35.55
CA MET A 1 -39.88 9.73 -35.05
C MET A 1 -38.47 10.26 -34.89
N VAL A 2 -38.12 10.63 -33.66
CA VAL A 2 -36.76 11.05 -33.31
C VAL A 2 -36.10 9.79 -32.76
N THR A 3 -35.11 9.26 -33.48
CA THR A 3 -34.24 8.21 -32.96
C THR A 3 -33.33 8.86 -31.95
N ASP A 4 -33.64 8.65 -30.68
CA ASP A 4 -32.80 9.01 -29.55
C ASP A 4 -31.59 8.08 -29.59
N GLU A 5 -30.48 8.58 -30.12
CA GLU A 5 -29.18 7.94 -29.98
C GLU A 5 -28.83 7.99 -28.49
N CYS A 6 -29.05 6.88 -27.78
CA CYS A 6 -28.38 6.63 -26.51
C CYS A 6 -26.87 6.64 -26.78
N ILE A 7 -26.27 7.82 -26.66
CA ILE A 7 -24.85 7.95 -26.38
C ILE A 7 -24.62 7.06 -25.16
N PRO A 8 -23.83 5.98 -25.24
CA PRO A 8 -23.46 5.24 -24.06
C PRO A 8 -22.76 6.26 -23.16
N SER A 9 -23.39 6.58 -22.03
CA SER A 9 -22.73 7.26 -20.93
C SER A 9 -21.34 6.65 -20.82
N LEU A 10 -20.33 7.51 -20.99
CA LEU A 10 -18.91 7.24 -20.79
C LEU A 10 -18.74 6.02 -19.91
N LEU A 11 -18.12 4.95 -20.45
CA LEU A 11 -17.69 3.79 -19.67
C LEU A 11 -17.28 4.32 -18.29
N GLU A 12 -18.02 3.93 -17.25
CA GLU A 12 -17.48 3.99 -15.90
C GLU A 12 -16.12 3.31 -16.01
N GLU A 13 -15.03 4.07 -15.95
CA GLU A 13 -13.71 3.45 -15.90
C GLU A 13 -13.77 2.53 -14.69
N ALA A 14 -13.76 1.22 -14.96
CA ALA A 14 -13.93 0.22 -13.92
C ALA A 14 -12.89 0.52 -12.85
N THR A 15 -13.37 0.83 -11.65
CA THR A 15 -12.51 1.21 -10.53
C THR A 15 -11.48 0.10 -10.33
N ARG A 16 -10.20 0.46 -10.35
CA ARG A 16 -9.10 -0.51 -10.24
C ARG A 16 -8.80 -0.80 -8.78
N HIS A 17 -8.37 -2.02 -8.50
CA HIS A 17 -8.03 -2.52 -7.17
C HIS A 17 -6.52 -2.78 -7.10
N TYR A 18 -5.93 -2.37 -5.97
CA TYR A 18 -4.48 -2.40 -5.79
C TYR A 18 -4.08 -3.12 -4.50
N ARG A 19 -2.79 -3.41 -4.38
CA ARG A 19 -2.15 -3.91 -3.19
C ARG A 19 -0.94 -3.05 -2.89
N ILE A 20 -0.70 -2.78 -1.62
CA ILE A 20 0.50 -2.13 -1.12
C ILE A 20 1.16 -3.03 -0.09
N PHE A 21 2.38 -3.45 -0.37
CA PHE A 21 3.21 -4.27 0.52
C PHE A 21 4.68 -4.00 0.24
N ALA A 22 5.54 -4.22 1.24
CA ALA A 22 6.97 -4.07 1.04
C ALA A 22 7.50 -5.15 0.09
N ASP A 23 8.08 -4.73 -1.03
CA ASP A 23 8.72 -5.60 -2.01
C ASP A 23 10.09 -5.03 -2.40
N TYR A 24 11.13 -5.51 -1.72
CA TYR A 24 12.49 -5.07 -1.98
C TYR A 24 12.94 -5.51 -3.38
N GLY A 25 13.31 -4.54 -4.22
CA GLY A 25 13.88 -4.78 -5.55
C GLY A 25 12.96 -4.46 -6.72
N THR A 26 11.69 -4.15 -6.45
CA THR A 26 10.74 -3.69 -7.48
C THR A 26 10.08 -2.38 -7.05
N ASP A 27 8.81 -2.40 -6.66
CA ASP A 27 8.02 -1.27 -6.16
C ASP A 27 6.96 -1.81 -5.18
N PHE A 28 6.36 -0.96 -4.35
CA PHE A 28 5.44 -1.41 -3.29
C PHE A 28 3.97 -1.40 -3.73
N ILE A 29 3.62 -0.74 -4.84
CA ILE A 29 2.26 -0.71 -5.39
C ILE A 29 2.12 -1.76 -6.50
N TRP A 30 1.09 -2.58 -6.39
CA TRP A 30 0.78 -3.65 -7.35
C TRP A 30 -0.71 -3.65 -7.68
N ARG A 31 -1.09 -4.10 -8.88
CA ARG A 31 -2.49 -4.45 -9.16
C ARG A 31 -2.92 -5.64 -8.31
N HIS A 32 -4.19 -5.65 -7.93
CA HIS A 32 -4.81 -6.82 -7.33
C HIS A 32 -4.87 -7.94 -8.39
N PRO A 33 -4.55 -9.22 -8.07
CA PRO A 33 -4.48 -10.28 -9.08
C PRO A 33 -5.80 -10.49 -9.83
N ASP A 34 -6.92 -10.32 -9.14
CA ASP A 34 -8.26 -10.44 -9.73
C ASP A 34 -8.60 -9.31 -10.72
N ASP A 35 -7.81 -8.23 -10.70
CA ASP A 35 -7.95 -7.05 -11.57
C ASP A 35 -6.98 -7.05 -12.76
N VAL A 36 -6.04 -8.00 -12.80
CA VAL A 36 -5.06 -8.14 -13.88
C VAL A 36 -5.70 -8.88 -15.05
N ARG A 37 -5.79 -8.21 -16.19
CA ARG A 37 -6.25 -8.85 -17.44
C ARG A 37 -5.14 -9.75 -18.00
N SER A 38 -5.51 -10.69 -18.88
CA SER A 38 -4.56 -11.66 -19.45
C SER A 38 -3.39 -11.05 -20.24
N ASP A 39 -3.53 -9.78 -20.65
CA ASP A 39 -2.55 -8.98 -21.38
C ASP A 39 -1.84 -7.92 -20.53
N GLU A 40 -2.16 -7.82 -19.24
CA GLU A 40 -1.59 -6.84 -18.31
C GLU A 40 -0.60 -7.50 -17.35
N ASP A 41 0.43 -6.77 -16.92
CA ASP A 41 1.26 -7.16 -15.78
C ASP A 41 0.54 -6.79 -14.47
N SER A 42 0.80 -7.57 -13.43
CA SER A 42 0.42 -7.25 -12.06
C SER A 42 1.27 -6.13 -11.46
N HIS A 43 2.50 -5.97 -11.94
CA HIS A 43 3.36 -4.85 -11.58
C HIS A 43 2.84 -3.56 -12.25
N VAL A 44 2.79 -2.49 -11.48
CA VAL A 44 2.40 -1.16 -11.97
C VAL A 44 3.45 -0.17 -11.54
N ASP A 45 3.82 0.73 -12.44
CA ASP A 45 4.64 1.89 -12.09
C ASP A 45 3.86 2.74 -11.08
N SER A 46 4.44 3.03 -9.92
CA SER A 46 3.81 3.92 -8.94
C SER A 46 3.39 5.26 -9.55
N ASP A 47 4.04 5.74 -10.60
CA ASP A 47 3.61 6.94 -11.33
C ASP A 47 2.23 6.82 -11.99
N GLU A 48 1.87 5.63 -12.48
CA GLU A 48 0.53 5.39 -13.03
C GLU A 48 -0.55 5.66 -11.97
N VAL A 49 -0.28 5.25 -10.73
CA VAL A 49 -1.23 5.39 -9.61
C VAL A 49 -1.16 6.80 -8.99
N LEU A 50 0.04 7.36 -8.87
CA LEU A 50 0.29 8.59 -8.12
C LEU A 50 0.23 9.87 -8.97
N SER A 51 0.26 9.78 -10.30
CA SER A 51 0.26 10.95 -11.20
C SER A 51 -0.91 11.91 -11.02
N THR A 52 -2.05 11.43 -10.53
CA THR A 52 -3.25 12.25 -10.28
C THR A 52 -3.22 12.98 -8.93
N TYR A 53 -2.23 12.69 -8.09
CA TYR A 53 -2.09 13.30 -6.76
C TYR A 53 -1.13 14.49 -6.80
N PRO A 54 -1.20 15.39 -5.79
CA PRO A 54 -0.16 16.39 -5.59
C PRO A 54 1.22 15.74 -5.45
N SER A 55 2.27 16.39 -5.96
CA SER A 55 3.65 15.88 -5.92
C SER A 55 4.11 15.48 -4.52
N SER A 56 3.61 16.16 -3.47
CA SER A 56 3.89 15.82 -2.08
C SER A 56 3.49 14.39 -1.69
N VAL A 57 2.47 13.80 -2.33
CA VAL A 57 2.09 12.39 -2.07
C VAL A 57 3.15 11.46 -2.60
N ARG A 58 3.73 11.77 -3.77
CA ARG A 58 4.85 11.03 -4.35
C ARG A 58 6.10 11.15 -3.48
N GLU A 59 6.44 12.37 -3.05
CA GLU A 59 7.59 12.59 -2.16
C GLU A 59 7.47 11.80 -0.85
N LEU A 60 6.25 11.71 -0.28
CA LEU A 60 6.00 10.90 0.91
C LEU A 60 6.07 9.40 0.63
N TYR A 61 5.59 8.96 -0.54
CA TYR A 61 5.71 7.58 -0.99
C TYR A 61 7.17 7.16 -1.17
N ASP A 62 7.94 7.95 -1.92
CA ASP A 62 9.36 7.72 -2.18
C ASP A 62 10.14 7.64 -0.85
N ALA A 63 9.91 8.60 0.07
CA ALA A 63 10.56 8.57 1.38
C ALA A 63 10.19 7.34 2.22
N TRP A 64 8.94 6.87 2.12
CA TRP A 64 8.46 5.67 2.82
C TRP A 64 9.09 4.39 2.25
N VAL A 65 9.21 4.28 0.92
CA VAL A 65 9.90 3.18 0.22
C VAL A 65 11.39 3.19 0.51
N ASP A 66 12.05 4.34 0.43
CA ASP A 66 13.48 4.52 0.69
C ASP A 66 13.83 4.10 2.12
N THR A 67 12.99 4.48 3.10
CA THR A 67 13.19 4.09 4.50
C THR A 67 13.24 2.57 4.68
N TYR A 68 12.35 1.82 4.00
CA TYR A 68 12.38 0.37 4.05
C TYR A 68 13.62 -0.18 3.32
N THR A 69 13.89 0.34 2.13
CA THR A 69 14.97 -0.12 1.24
C THR A 69 16.34 0.05 1.90
N ASP A 70 16.62 1.20 2.51
CA ASP A 70 17.87 1.47 3.19
C ASP A 70 18.04 0.59 4.44
N ASN A 71 16.96 0.38 5.19
CA ASN A 71 16.97 -0.52 6.33
C ASN A 71 17.20 -1.98 5.93
N PHE A 72 16.52 -2.45 4.88
CA PHE A 72 16.69 -3.78 4.34
C PHE A 72 18.12 -3.99 3.83
N ARG A 73 18.66 -3.04 3.06
CA ARG A 73 20.04 -3.07 2.58
C ARG A 73 21.01 -3.23 3.75
N ARG A 74 20.94 -2.32 4.73
CA ARG A 74 21.86 -2.28 5.86
C ARG A 74 21.78 -3.50 6.78
N ARG A 75 20.58 -4.02 7.02
CA ARG A 75 20.35 -5.06 8.04
C ARG A 75 20.26 -6.46 7.49
N CYS A 76 19.86 -6.63 6.23
CA CYS A 76 19.66 -7.93 5.60
C CYS A 76 20.68 -8.18 4.49
N GLU A 77 20.84 -7.25 3.54
CA GLU A 77 21.71 -7.44 2.38
C GLU A 77 23.20 -7.34 2.75
N GLU A 78 23.64 -6.27 3.39
CA GLU A 78 25.04 -6.05 3.76
C GLU A 78 25.55 -7.08 4.78
N THR A 79 24.66 -7.56 5.66
CA THR A 79 24.98 -8.58 6.68
C THR A 79 24.80 -10.00 6.17
N GLN A 80 24.19 -10.18 4.99
CA GLN A 80 23.73 -11.45 4.44
C GLN A 80 22.76 -12.22 5.36
N ASN A 81 22.08 -11.52 6.27
CA ASN A 81 21.08 -12.10 7.17
C ASN A 81 19.66 -11.73 6.72
N TYR A 82 19.15 -12.43 5.69
CA TYR A 82 17.79 -12.23 5.18
C TYR A 82 16.67 -12.69 6.13
N SER A 83 17.02 -13.30 7.27
CA SER A 83 16.06 -13.60 8.34
C SER A 83 15.99 -12.50 9.40
N ALA A 84 16.83 -11.46 9.31
CA ALA A 84 16.80 -10.32 10.23
C ALA A 84 15.51 -9.51 10.05
N THR A 85 15.11 -8.84 11.13
CA THR A 85 14.09 -7.80 11.05
C THR A 85 14.64 -6.61 10.25
N VAL A 86 13.81 -6.10 9.33
CA VAL A 86 14.14 -4.92 8.54
C VAL A 86 14.28 -3.70 9.44
N PHE A 87 13.40 -3.53 10.43
CA PHE A 87 13.49 -2.44 11.40
C PHE A 87 14.32 -2.84 12.61
N SER A 88 15.02 -1.86 13.21
CA SER A 88 15.88 -2.11 14.35
C SER A 88 15.10 -2.18 15.66
N THR A 89 13.96 -1.50 15.72
CA THR A 89 13.05 -1.49 16.87
C THR A 89 11.61 -1.72 16.41
N ILE A 90 10.78 -2.19 17.34
CA ILE A 90 9.34 -2.34 17.10
C ILE A 90 8.70 -0.95 16.86
N THR A 91 9.22 0.09 17.51
CA THR A 91 8.72 1.46 17.36
C THR A 91 8.94 1.98 15.93
N GLU A 92 10.10 1.73 15.34
CA GLU A 92 10.38 2.08 13.94
C GLU A 92 9.46 1.32 12.97
N GLU A 93 9.26 0.02 13.18
CA GLU A 93 8.35 -0.79 12.37
C GLU A 93 6.91 -0.25 12.41
N VAL A 94 6.42 0.07 13.62
CA VAL A 94 5.06 0.61 13.80
C VAL A 94 4.94 1.99 13.18
N ALA A 95 5.93 2.87 13.32
CA ALA A 95 5.93 4.18 12.67
C ALA A 95 5.87 4.05 11.15
N TRP A 96 6.66 3.13 10.57
CA TRP A 96 6.66 2.85 9.14
C TRP A 96 5.35 2.24 8.66
N ASN A 97 4.76 1.30 9.41
CA ASN A 97 3.45 0.72 9.12
C ASN A 97 2.34 1.78 9.13
N VAL A 98 2.34 2.67 10.13
CA VAL A 98 1.34 3.74 10.24
C VAL A 98 1.48 4.73 9.09
N ALA A 99 2.70 5.11 8.71
CA ALA A 99 2.94 5.98 7.56
C ALA A 99 2.42 5.36 6.25
N GLY A 100 2.74 4.09 6.01
CA GLY A 100 2.25 3.34 4.85
C GLY A 100 0.73 3.18 4.84
N TYR A 101 0.13 2.92 5.99
CA TYR A 101 -1.32 2.82 6.14
C TYR A 101 -2.05 4.13 5.79
N LEU A 102 -1.51 5.27 6.24
CA LEU A 102 -2.07 6.59 5.92
C LEU A 102 -1.91 6.94 4.43
N LEU A 103 -0.77 6.58 3.82
CA LEU A 103 -0.56 6.70 2.38
C LEU A 103 -1.56 5.84 1.60
N ALA A 104 -1.73 4.59 2.00
CA ALA A 104 -2.69 3.67 1.41
C ALA A 104 -4.11 4.23 1.46
N TRP A 105 -4.57 4.74 2.62
CA TRP A 105 -5.86 5.42 2.71
C TRP A 105 -5.97 6.65 1.82
N ARG A 106 -4.90 7.45 1.75
CA ARG A 106 -4.89 8.63 0.88
C ARG A 106 -5.13 8.23 -0.58
N ILE A 107 -4.56 7.11 -1.01
CA ILE A 107 -4.74 6.55 -2.34
C ILE A 107 -6.16 6.00 -2.54
N THR A 108 -6.69 5.22 -1.60
CA THR A 108 -8.04 4.65 -1.66
C THR A 108 -9.15 5.71 -1.83
N MET A 109 -8.90 6.94 -1.37
CA MET A 109 -9.86 8.04 -1.49
C MET A 109 -10.03 8.58 -2.92
N SER A 110 -9.15 8.23 -3.88
CA SER A 110 -9.36 8.63 -5.27
C SER A 110 -10.53 7.88 -5.90
N PRO A 111 -11.45 8.57 -6.62
CA PRO A 111 -12.62 7.94 -7.24
C PRO A 111 -12.30 6.75 -8.15
N GLN A 112 -11.13 6.76 -8.78
CA GLN A 112 -10.66 5.73 -9.72
C GLN A 112 -10.21 4.43 -9.01
N ILE A 113 -9.98 4.50 -7.69
CA ILE A 113 -9.59 3.35 -6.87
C ILE A 113 -10.85 2.73 -6.27
N GLY A 114 -11.04 1.44 -6.51
CA GLY A 114 -12.16 0.66 -5.97
C GLY A 114 -11.88 0.22 -4.54
N SER A 115 -10.73 -0.42 -4.35
CA SER A 115 -10.20 -0.85 -3.06
C SER A 115 -8.69 -0.98 -3.11
N LEU A 116 -8.08 -1.08 -1.93
CA LEU A 116 -6.63 -1.25 -1.79
C LEU A 116 -6.34 -2.19 -0.62
N GLU A 117 -5.63 -3.29 -0.84
CA GLU A 117 -5.13 -4.16 0.23
C GLU A 117 -3.78 -3.65 0.73
N TYR A 118 -3.71 -3.17 1.96
CA TYR A 118 -2.44 -2.81 2.62
C TYR A 118 -1.93 -3.97 3.48
N THR A 119 -0.66 -4.32 3.35
CA THR A 119 -0.02 -5.37 4.15
C THR A 119 0.98 -4.76 5.14
N ALA A 120 0.81 -5.07 6.44
CA ALA A 120 1.78 -4.75 7.49
C ALA A 120 2.18 -6.03 8.22
N GLY A 121 3.45 -6.41 8.09
CA GLY A 121 3.93 -7.72 8.53
C GLY A 121 3.14 -8.86 7.85
N ASN A 122 2.48 -9.70 8.64
CA ASN A 122 1.65 -10.80 8.14
C ASN A 122 0.16 -10.44 8.04
N ALA A 123 -0.24 -9.25 8.47
CA ALA A 123 -1.63 -8.81 8.48
C ALA A 123 -1.96 -8.05 7.19
N LYS A 124 -3.20 -8.22 6.72
CA LYS A 124 -3.73 -7.59 5.51
C LYS A 124 -4.98 -6.80 5.84
N TYR A 125 -5.07 -5.60 5.30
CA TYR A 125 -6.16 -4.67 5.56
C TYR A 125 -6.75 -4.23 4.22
N LEU A 126 -7.98 -4.66 3.94
CA LEU A 126 -8.71 -4.21 2.76
C LEU A 126 -9.32 -2.83 3.03
N LEU A 127 -8.80 -1.81 2.36
CA LEU A 127 -9.26 -0.43 2.44
C LEU A 127 -10.34 -0.21 1.37
N CYS A 128 -11.55 0.11 1.82
CA CYS A 128 -12.69 0.48 0.98
C CYS A 128 -13.34 1.75 1.53
N ARG A 129 -13.79 2.64 0.64
CA ARG A 129 -14.58 3.81 1.06
C ARG A 129 -15.84 3.38 1.81
N GLY A 130 -16.12 4.02 2.94
CA GLY A 130 -17.22 3.67 3.84
C GLY A 130 -16.86 2.70 4.98
N GLU A 131 -15.69 2.04 4.91
CA GLU A 131 -15.21 1.10 5.94
C GLU A 131 -14.08 1.69 6.79
N GLU A 132 -13.84 3.01 6.71
CA GLU A 132 -12.65 3.67 7.26
C GLU A 132 -12.48 3.40 8.75
N THR A 133 -13.57 3.56 9.50
CA THR A 133 -13.53 3.43 10.97
C THR A 133 -13.26 2.00 11.40
N ALA A 134 -13.91 1.03 10.77
CA ALA A 134 -13.80 -0.38 11.14
C ALA A 134 -12.38 -0.89 10.87
N VAL A 135 -11.87 -0.65 9.67
CA VAL A 135 -10.53 -1.12 9.26
C VAL A 135 -9.43 -0.37 9.99
N THR A 136 -9.57 0.94 10.22
CA THR A 136 -8.58 1.72 11.00
C THR A 136 -8.53 1.27 12.45
N THR A 137 -9.68 0.95 13.03
CA THR A 137 -9.72 0.44 14.41
C THR A 137 -9.01 -0.91 14.52
N LEU A 138 -9.21 -1.81 13.55
CA LEU A 138 -8.51 -3.10 13.51
C LEU A 138 -7.00 -2.90 13.37
N PHE A 139 -6.58 -2.12 12.36
CA PHE A 139 -5.17 -1.82 12.13
C PHE A 139 -4.48 -1.24 13.37
N LEU A 140 -5.08 -0.23 14.01
CA LEU A 140 -4.49 0.40 15.19
C LEU A 140 -4.41 -0.54 16.40
N LYS A 141 -5.38 -1.44 16.58
CA LYS A 141 -5.30 -2.48 17.62
C LYS A 141 -4.11 -3.39 17.38
N ASP A 142 -3.91 -3.85 16.16
CA ASP A 142 -2.78 -4.71 15.81
C ASP A 142 -1.44 -3.98 16.01
N GLN A 143 -1.35 -2.69 15.70
CA GLN A 143 -0.15 -1.89 15.96
C GLN A 143 0.12 -1.70 17.46
N VAL A 144 -0.92 -1.52 18.28
CA VAL A 144 -0.79 -1.45 19.75
C VAL A 144 -0.33 -2.79 20.32
N GLU A 145 -0.87 -3.90 19.82
CA GLU A 145 -0.43 -5.24 20.22
C GLU A 145 1.02 -5.52 19.81
N LEU A 146 1.43 -5.06 18.62
CA LEU A 146 2.81 -5.13 18.17
C LEU A 146 3.75 -4.34 19.11
N LEU A 147 3.40 -3.10 19.46
CA LEU A 147 4.15 -2.28 20.43
C LEU A 147 4.23 -2.92 21.83
N ALA A 148 3.21 -3.69 22.23
CA ALA A 148 3.18 -4.36 23.52
C ALA A 148 4.10 -5.60 23.58
N LYS A 149 4.54 -6.12 22.44
CA LYS A 149 5.55 -7.19 22.41
C LYS A 149 6.87 -6.61 22.91
N LYS A 150 7.46 -7.23 23.92
CA LYS A 150 8.81 -6.86 24.38
C LYS A 150 9.79 -7.09 23.25
N GLU A 151 10.69 -6.13 23.03
CA GLU A 151 11.82 -6.34 22.13
C GLU A 151 12.61 -7.58 22.58
N PRO A 152 12.99 -8.48 21.67
CA PRO A 152 13.86 -9.59 22.02
C PRO A 152 15.15 -9.01 22.59
N ILE A 153 15.47 -9.40 23.81
CA ILE A 153 16.76 -9.10 24.43
C ILE A 153 17.78 -9.97 23.68
N GLU A 154 18.67 -9.33 22.91
CA GLU A 154 19.82 -9.97 22.24
C GLU A 154 20.72 -10.73 23.23
#